data_AF-A0A9E2LLI9-F1
#
_entry.id   AF-A0A9E2LLI9-F1
#
_cell.length_a   1.000
_cell.length_b   1.000
_cell.length_c   1.000
_cell.angle_alpha   90.00
_cell.angle_beta   90.00
_cell.angle_gamma   90.00
#
_symmetry.space_group_name_H-M   'P 1'
#
loop_
_entity.id
_entity.type
_entity.pdbx_description
1 polymer ?
#
loop_
_entity_poly.entity_id
_entity_poly.type
_entity_poly.pdbx_seq_one_letter_code
_entity_poly.pdbx_strand_id
1 'polypeptide(L)' 'MKLGVNGFGRIGKLTVWHHVARKYFDEIIVNIGREAGTS' A
#
# COMPACT_ATOMS: atom_id res chain seq x y z
N MET A 1 10.12 4.88 10.04
CA MET A 1 9.27 5.82 9.26
C MET A 1 7.92 5.17 8.98
N LYS A 2 6.82 5.93 9.09
CA LYS A 2 5.47 5.48 8.69
C LYS A 2 5.24 5.79 7.21
N LEU A 3 4.80 4.80 6.44
CA LEU A 3 4.53 4.93 5.01
C LEU A 3 3.03 4.91 4.73
N GLY A 4 2.50 5.99 4.16
CA GLY A 4 1.09 6.10 3.77
C GLY A 4 0.90 5.98 2.27
N VAL A 5 -0.10 5.20 1.82
CA VAL A 5 -0.54 5.14 0.41
C VAL A 5 -2.04 5.42 0.35
N ASN A 6 -2.45 6.45 -0.40
CA ASN A 6 -3.86 6.79 -0.60
C ASN A 6 -4.28 6.47 -2.04
N GLY A 7 -5.21 5.53 -2.18
CA GLY A 7 -5.63 4.94 -3.45
C GLY A 7 -4.89 3.64 -3.76
N PHE A 8 -5.59 2.50 -3.66
CA PHE A 8 -5.01 1.17 -3.92
C PHE A 8 -5.34 0.63 -5.31
N GLY A 9 -5.04 1.45 -6.33
CA GLY A 9 -5.10 1.08 -7.74
C GLY A 9 -3.88 0.26 -8.19
N ARG A 10 -3.64 0.18 -9.50
CA ARG A 10 -2.48 -0.53 -10.07
C ARG A 10 -1.14 0.01 -9.53
N ILE A 11 -0.97 1.33 -9.54
CA ILE A 11 0.25 1.99 -9.04
C ILE A 11 0.38 1.84 -7.52
N GLY A 12 -0.71 2.05 -6.77
CA GLY A 12 -0.70 1.88 -5.31
C GLY A 12 -0.23 0.47 -4.90
N LYS A 13 -0.69 -0.57 -5.60
CA LYS A 13 -0.22 -1.95 -5.39
C LYS A 13 1.26 -2.12 -5.69
N LEU A 14 1.75 -1.61 -6.82
CA LEU A 14 3.17 -1.69 -7.18
C LEU A 14 4.05 -0.97 -6.16
N THR A 15 3.64 0.22 -5.70
CA THR A 15 4.33 0.99 -4.66
C THR A 15 4.39 0.21 -3.35
N VAL A 16 3.25 -0.35 -2.89
CA VAL A 16 3.22 -1.17 -1.67
C VAL A 16 4.16 -2.38 -1.79
N TRP A 17 4.11 -3.12 -2.90
CA TRP A 17 4.98 -4.28 -3.10
C TRP A 17 6.47 -3.89 -3.14
N HIS A 18 6.81 -2.77 -3.78
CA HIS A 18 8.17 -2.26 -3.79
C HIS A 18 8.68 -1.97 -2.38
N HIS A 19 7.88 -1.30 -1.55
CA HIS A 19 8.27 -0.98 -0.18
C HIS A 19 8.33 -2.21 0.71
N VAL A 20 7.36 -3.12 0.61
CA VAL A 20 7.35 -4.40 1.35
C VAL A 20 8.60 -5.23 1.06
N ALA A 21 9.02 -5.32 -0.19
CA ALA A 21 10.24 -6.05 -0.57
C ALA A 21 11.50 -5.46 0.07
N ARG A 22 11.54 -4.14 0.27
CA ARG A 22 12.71 -3.42 0.80
C ARG A 22 12.71 -3.25 2.32
N LYS A 23 11.54 -3.36 2.97
CA LYS A 23 11.36 -3.25 4.43
C LYS A 23 11.94 -1.96 5.05
N TYR A 24 11.94 -0.85 4.31
CA TYR A 24 12.36 0.47 4.81
C TYR A 24 11.18 1.28 5.36
N PHE A 25 10.42 0.67 6.28
CA PHE A 25 9.32 1.30 7.00
C PHE A 25 9.04 0.50 8.28
N ASP A 26 8.53 1.17 9.31
CA ASP A 26 8.13 0.48 10.55
C ASP A 26 6.66 0.04 10.45
N GLU A 27 5.85 0.84 9.73
CA GLU A 27 4.42 0.63 9.54
C GLU A 27 4.00 1.14 8.15
N ILE A 28 3.13 0.39 7.46
CA ILE A 28 2.53 0.79 6.19
C ILE A 28 1.01 0.87 6.33
N ILE A 29 0.44 2.01 5.93
CA ILE A 29 -0.99 2.28 6.02
C ILE A 29 -1.51 2.56 4.61
N VAL A 30 -2.52 1.81 4.18
CA VAL A 30 -3.11 1.94 2.84
C VAL A 30 -4.57 2.30 2.96
N ASN A 31 -4.96 3.43 2.38
CA ASN A 31 -6.37 3.76 2.16
C ASN A 31 -6.78 3.33 0.75
N ILE A 32 -7.74 2.40 0.65
CA ILE A 32 -8.21 1.87 -0.64
C ILE A 32 -9.18 2.84 -1.33
N GLY A 33 -9.91 3.66 -0.56
CA GLY A 33 -10.92 4.60 -1.07
C GLY A 33 -12.22 3.95 -1.58
N ARG A 34 -12.35 2.63 -1.45
CA ARG A 34 -13.53 1.82 -1.80
C ARG A 34 -13.47 0.47 -1.08
N GLU A 35 -14.56 -0.30 -1.13
CA GLU A 35 -14.57 -1.67 -0.60
C GLU A 35 -13.52 -2.55 -1.30
N ALA A 36 -12.89 -3.42 -0.51
CA ALA A 36 -11.97 -4.41 -1.04
C ALA A 36 -12.75 -5.48 -1.81
N GLY A 37 -12.24 -5.89 -2.97
CA GLY A 37 -12.78 -7.05 -3.68
C GLY A 37 -12.49 -8.34 -2.90
N THR A 38 -13.39 -9.32 -3.01
CA THR A 38 -13.37 -10.57 -2.24
C THR A 38 -12.85 -11.78 -3.04
N SER A 39 -12.14 -11.53 -4.13
CA SER A 39 -11.80 -12.58 -5.11
C SER A 39 -10.61 -13.44 -4.71
#